data_AF-A0A6J6JLQ5-F1
#
_entry.id   AF-A0A6J6JLQ5-F1
#
_cell.length_a   1.000
_cell.length_b   1.000
_cell.length_c   1.000
_cell.angle_alpha   90.00
_cell.angle_beta   90.00
_cell.angle_gamma   90.00
#
_symmetry.space_group_name_H-M   'P 1'
#
loop_
_entity.id
_entity.type
_entity.pdbx_description
1 polymer ?
#
loop_
_entity_poly.entity_id
_entity_poly.type
_entity_poly.pdbx_seq_one_letter_code
_entity_poly.pdbx_strand_id
1 'polypeptide(L)'
;MRRAREMSFTGNFMLADEALAFGLVNHVVPHADLIPFTRQIALDIIGNEQDGVRQIRSTYASHAQEMDKWEHESAVGAQWRKAQFDPKKVAERRAKIMERGRKM
;
A
#
# COMPACT_ATOMS: atom_id res chain seq x y z
N MET A 1 2.26 -9.16 11.99
CA MET A 1 0.83 -9.41 12.34
C MET A 1 0.23 -8.48 13.41
N ARG A 2 0.95 -8.04 14.45
CA ARG A 2 0.35 -7.16 15.50
C ARG A 2 0.08 -5.73 14.99
N ARG A 3 1.06 -5.08 14.33
CA ARG A 3 0.94 -3.70 13.82
C ARG A 3 -0.06 -3.55 12.68
N ALA A 4 -0.10 -4.50 11.73
CA ALA A 4 -1.08 -4.50 10.64
C ALA A 4 -2.53 -4.54 11.14
N ARG A 5 -2.82 -5.36 12.18
CA ARG A 5 -4.16 -5.39 12.80
C ARG A 5 -4.48 -4.09 13.52
N GLU A 6 -3.53 -3.52 14.25
CA GLU A 6 -3.69 -2.23 14.92
C GLU A 6 -3.99 -1.11 13.92
N MET A 7 -3.28 -1.06 12.78
CA MET A 7 -3.57 -0.09 11.70
C MET A 7 -4.96 -0.30 11.10
N SER A 8 -5.34 -1.53 10.78
CA SER A 8 -6.66 -1.83 10.20
C SER A 8 -7.81 -1.46 11.15
N PHE A 9 -7.60 -1.53 12.47
CA PHE A 9 -8.63 -1.18 13.47
C PHE A 9 -8.63 0.30 13.87
N THR A 10 -7.47 0.96 13.94
CA THR A 10 -7.37 2.37 14.38
C THR A 10 -7.47 3.37 13.23
N GLY A 11 -7.15 2.93 12.00
CA GLY A 11 -7.02 3.79 10.83
C GLY A 11 -6.00 4.92 11.01
N ASN A 12 -5.12 4.82 12.01
CA ASN A 12 -4.15 5.87 12.33
C ASN A 12 -3.13 6.02 11.20
N PHE A 13 -2.63 7.24 11.05
CA PHE A 13 -1.52 7.49 10.14
C PHE A 13 -0.24 6.93 10.74
N MET A 14 0.62 6.47 9.84
CA MET A 14 1.96 6.01 10.15
C MET A 14 2.94 6.97 9.49
N LEU A 15 3.95 7.40 10.25
CA LEU A 15 5.01 8.24 9.70
C LEU A 15 5.88 7.43 8.72
N ALA A 16 6.57 8.13 7.81
CA ALA A 16 7.37 7.48 6.79
C ALA A 16 8.46 6.57 7.38
N ASP A 17 9.19 7.05 8.39
CA ASP A 17 10.25 6.27 9.06
C ASP A 17 9.69 5.04 9.79
N GLU A 18 8.50 5.19 10.37
CA GLU A 18 7.81 4.09 11.01
C GLU A 18 7.38 3.03 9.97
N ALA A 19 6.83 3.47 8.83
CA ALA A 19 6.49 2.58 7.72
C ALA A 19 7.71 1.84 7.18
N LEU A 20 8.88 2.49 7.13
CA LEU A 20 10.14 1.86 6.76
C LEU A 20 10.56 0.81 7.78
N ALA A 21 10.53 1.15 9.07
CA ALA A 21 10.90 0.22 10.15
C ALA A 21 10.01 -1.03 10.20
N PHE A 22 8.73 -0.91 9.82
CA PHE A 22 7.81 -2.03 9.70
C PHE A 22 7.80 -2.72 8.33
N GLY A 23 8.63 -2.27 7.37
CA GLY A 23 8.75 -2.87 6.04
C GLY A 23 7.54 -2.64 5.13
N LEU A 24 6.73 -1.62 5.39
CA LEU A 24 5.61 -1.23 4.53
C LEU A 24 6.06 -0.42 3.31
N VAL A 25 7.18 0.28 3.44
CA VAL A 25 7.86 0.98 2.33
C VAL A 25 9.31 0.52 2.26
N ASN A 26 9.88 0.52 1.06
CA ASN A 26 11.26 0.10 0.85
C ASN A 26 12.27 1.20 1.23
N HIS A 27 11.90 2.47 1.03
CA HIS A 27 12.77 3.62 1.25
C HIS A 27 11.96 4.82 1.74
N VAL A 28 12.63 5.67 2.54
CA VAL A 28 12.16 7.00 2.91
C VAL A 28 13.23 7.99 2.49
N VAL A 29 12.82 9.02 1.76
CA VAL A 29 13.71 10.05 1.22
C VAL A 29 13.10 11.42 1.48
N PRO A 30 13.92 12.50 1.50
CA PRO A 30 13.40 13.86 1.55
C PRO A 30 12.37 14.11 0.45
N HIS A 31 11.39 14.97 0.72
CA HIS A 31 10.29 15.23 -0.22
C HIS A 31 10.76 15.70 -1.59
N ALA A 32 11.79 16.54 -1.64
CA ALA A 32 12.39 17.04 -2.88
C ALA A 32 12.99 15.93 -3.74
N ASP A 33 13.43 14.84 -3.12
CA ASP A 33 14.13 13.74 -3.77
C ASP A 33 13.20 12.58 -4.15
N LEU A 34 11.93 12.60 -3.70
CA LEU A 34 10.98 11.52 -3.94
C LEU A 34 10.86 11.17 -5.43
N ILE A 35 10.66 12.19 -6.28
CA ILE A 35 10.49 11.98 -7.72
C ILE A 35 11.81 11.61 -8.40
N PRO A 36 12.95 12.30 -8.17
CA PRO A 36 14.25 11.88 -8.67
C PRO A 36 14.63 10.44 -8.29
N PHE A 37 14.52 10.07 -7.01
CA PHE A 37 14.85 8.75 -6.50
C PHE A 37 13.97 7.65 -7.12
N THR A 38 12.65 7.89 -7.19
CA THR A 38 11.72 6.94 -7.83
C THR A 38 12.04 6.73 -9.30
N ARG A 39 12.41 7.80 -10.02
CA ARG A 39 12.81 7.70 -11.44
C ARG A 39 14.11 6.92 -11.60
N GLN A 40 15.06 7.09 -10.70
CA GLN A 40 16.30 6.32 -10.75
C GLN A 40 16.03 4.83 -10.64
N ILE A 41 15.21 4.40 -9.67
CA ILE A 41 14.80 2.99 -9.55
C ILE A 41 14.13 2.49 -10.84
N ALA A 42 13.25 3.29 -11.43
CA ALA A 42 12.61 2.93 -12.69
C ALA A 42 13.61 2.77 -13.84
N LEU A 43 14.61 3.66 -13.92
CA LEU A 43 15.69 3.57 -14.90
C LEU A 43 16.54 2.32 -14.68
N ASP A 44 16.83 1.96 -13.43
CA ASP A 44 17.59 0.75 -13.10
C ASP A 44 16.82 -0.51 -13.52
N ILE A 45 15.50 -0.54 -13.33
CA ILE A 45 14.63 -1.65 -13.78
C ILE A 45 14.58 -1.73 -15.30
N ILE A 46 14.43 -0.60 -15.99
CA ILE A 46 14.36 -0.54 -17.46
C ILE A 46 15.72 -0.89 -18.09
N GLY A 47 16.83 -0.53 -17.44
CA GLY A 47 18.19 -0.83 -17.88
C GLY A 47 18.60 -2.30 -17.71
N ASN A 48 17.79 -3.11 -17.02
CA ASN A 48 18.05 -4.54 -16.82
C ASN A 48 17.51 -5.39 -18.00
N GLU A 49 17.89 -6.67 -18.04
CA GLU A 49 17.38 -7.65 -19.01
C GLU A 49 15.88 -7.91 -18.75
N GLN A 50 15.06 -7.57 -19.74
CA GLN A 50 13.62 -7.44 -19.55
C GLN A 50 12.90 -8.78 -19.43
N ASP A 51 13.40 -9.85 -20.06
CA ASP A 51 12.81 -11.18 -19.96
C ASP A 51 13.01 -11.73 -18.54
N GLY A 52 14.19 -11.56 -17.96
CA GLY A 52 14.53 -11.91 -16.58
C GLY A 52 13.70 -11.13 -15.57
N VAL A 53 13.54 -9.81 -15.74
CA VAL A 53 12.67 -8.98 -14.87
C VAL A 53 11.23 -9.47 -14.91
N ARG A 54 10.71 -9.78 -16.10
CA ARG A 54 9.34 -10.30 -16.27
C ARG A 54 9.17 -11.68 -15.66
N GLN A 55 10.16 -12.56 -15.84
CA GLN A 55 10.16 -13.90 -15.27
C GLN A 55 10.14 -13.85 -13.74
N ILE A 56 11.04 -13.08 -13.13
CA ILE A 56 11.10 -12.91 -11.66
C ILE A 56 9.79 -12.34 -11.13
N ARG A 57 9.23 -11.32 -11.78
CA ARG A 57 7.93 -10.75 -11.41
C ARG A 57 6.81 -11.80 -11.48
N SER A 58 6.81 -12.63 -12.52
CA SER A 58 5.83 -13.72 -12.68
C SER A 58 5.92 -14.73 -11.54
N THR A 59 7.14 -15.14 -11.17
CA THR A 59 7.38 -16.07 -10.05
C THR A 59 6.90 -15.52 -8.71
N TYR A 60 7.15 -14.23 -8.42
CA TYR A 60 6.59 -13.62 -7.20
C TYR A 60 5.07 -13.54 -7.23
N ALA A 61 4.47 -13.24 -8.39
CA ALA A 61 3.02 -13.20 -8.53
C ALA A 61 2.39 -14.59 -8.33
N SER A 62 3.02 -15.67 -8.82
CA SER A 62 2.53 -17.04 -8.59
C SER A 62 2.61 -17.45 -7.13
N HIS A 63 3.69 -17.10 -6.40
CA HIS A 63 3.78 -17.36 -4.96
C HIS A 63 2.76 -16.56 -4.14
N ALA A 64 2.43 -15.33 -4.56
CA ALA A 64 1.38 -14.54 -3.94
C ALA A 64 -0.02 -15.12 -4.18
N GLN A 65 -0.20 -15.92 -5.24
CA GLN A 65 -1.46 -16.62 -5.56
C GLN A 65 -1.62 -17.97 -4.84
N GLU A 66 -0.60 -18.51 -4.19
CA GLU A 66 -0.67 -19.77 -3.43
C GLU A 66 -1.40 -19.68 -2.07
N MET A 67 -2.28 -18.69 -1.87
CA MET A 67 -3.10 -18.63 -0.66
C MET A 67 -4.54 -18.31 -1.00
N ASP A 68 -5.42 -19.28 -0.74
CA ASP A 68 -6.89 -19.24 -0.56
C ASP A 68 -7.44 -18.03 0.26
N LYS A 69 -6.58 -17.11 0.72
CA LYS A 69 -6.92 -15.98 1.59
C LYS A 69 -7.36 -14.72 0.83
N TRP A 70 -6.87 -14.46 -0.39
CA TRP A 70 -7.21 -13.22 -1.10
C TRP A 70 -8.64 -13.21 -1.63
N GLU A 71 -9.13 -14.34 -2.12
CA GLU A 71 -10.51 -14.46 -2.63
C GLU A 71 -11.54 -14.23 -1.52
N HIS A 72 -11.26 -14.73 -0.30
CA HIS A 72 -12.11 -14.51 0.87
C HIS A 72 -12.10 -13.03 1.31
N GLU A 73 -10.94 -12.39 1.40
CA GLU A 73 -10.83 -10.99 1.84
C GLU A 73 -11.43 -10.01 0.80
N SER A 74 -11.24 -10.27 -0.49
CA SER A 74 -11.85 -9.51 -1.58
C SER A 74 -13.38 -9.66 -1.61
N ALA A 75 -13.90 -10.88 -1.40
CA ALA A 75 -15.35 -11.13 -1.34
C ALA A 75 -16.01 -10.46 -0.12
N VAL A 76 -15.38 -10.54 1.06
CA VAL A 76 -15.85 -9.89 2.30
C VAL A 76 -15.78 -8.35 2.17
N GLY A 77 -14.69 -7.82 1.60
CA GLY A 77 -14.54 -6.39 1.32
C GLY A 77 -15.52 -5.86 0.26
N ALA A 78 -15.88 -6.67 -0.73
CA ALA A 78 -16.90 -6.35 -1.73
C ALA A 78 -18.31 -6.32 -1.11
N GLN A 79 -18.66 -7.28 -0.25
CA GLN A 79 -19.93 -7.30 0.48
C GLN A 79 -20.05 -6.12 1.45
N TRP A 80 -18.98 -5.77 2.18
CA TRP A 80 -18.98 -4.61 3.07
C TRP A 80 -19.14 -3.29 2.31
N ARG A 81 -18.46 -3.13 1.17
CA ARG A 81 -18.68 -1.97 0.28
C ARG A 81 -20.13 -1.90 -0.20
N LYS A 82 -20.71 -3.01 -0.66
CA LYS A 82 -22.09 -3.03 -1.17
C LYS A 82 -23.12 -2.64 -0.07
N ALA A 83 -22.85 -2.95 1.19
CA ALA A 83 -23.74 -2.66 2.32
C ALA A 83 -23.55 -1.26 2.96
N GLN A 84 -22.40 -0.60 2.77
CA GLN A 84 -22.03 0.63 3.51
C GLN A 84 -21.58 1.80 2.63
N PHE A 85 -21.51 1.64 1.30
CA PHE A 85 -20.99 2.67 0.40
C PHE A 85 -22.02 3.76 0.09
N ASP A 86 -21.96 4.84 0.86
CA ASP A 86 -22.59 6.13 0.57
C ASP A 86 -21.50 7.14 0.22
N PRO A 87 -21.46 7.67 -1.03
CA PRO A 87 -20.44 8.60 -1.49
C PRO A 87 -20.26 9.84 -0.59
N LYS A 88 -21.35 10.35 0.01
CA LYS A 88 -21.29 11.51 0.91
C LYS A 88 -20.57 11.17 2.21
N LYS A 89 -20.88 10.01 2.80
CA LYS A 89 -20.21 9.51 4.01
C LYS A 89 -18.73 9.19 3.77
N VAL A 90 -18.37 8.73 2.57
CA VAL A 90 -16.96 8.46 2.21
C VAL A 90 -16.16 9.77 2.10
N ALA A 91 -16.73 10.82 1.49
CA ALA A 91 -16.08 12.12 1.37
C ALA A 91 -15.87 12.80 2.74
N GLU A 92 -16.89 12.78 3.61
CA GLU A 92 -16.80 13.32 4.98
C GLU A 92 -15.77 12.55 5.83
N ARG A 93 -15.73 11.22 5.72
CA ARG A 93 -14.72 10.39 6.40
C ARG A 93 -13.31 10.72 5.90
N ARG A 94 -13.11 10.84 4.58
CA ARG A 94 -11.82 11.20 3.99
C ARG A 94 -11.33 12.57 4.48
N ALA A 95 -12.21 13.57 4.55
CA ALA A 95 -11.87 14.90 5.06
C ALA A 95 -11.39 14.86 6.53
N LYS A 96 -12.13 14.17 7.40
CA LYS A 96 -11.76 14.00 8.82
C LYS A 96 -10.47 13.21 9.00
N ILE A 97 -10.24 12.20 8.16
CA ILE A 97 -9.00 11.42 8.12
C ILE A 97 -7.84 12.35 7.72
N MET A 98 -7.94 13.10 6.63
CA MET A 98 -6.89 14.04 6.20
C MET A 98 -6.61 15.14 7.23
N GLU A 99 -7.63 15.68 7.90
CA GLU A 99 -7.45 16.69 8.95
C GLU A 99 -6.70 16.12 10.16
N ARG A 100 -7.00 14.88 10.56
CA ARG A 100 -6.27 14.19 11.64
C ARG A 100 -4.80 13.96 11.26
N GLY A 101 -4.53 13.57 10.02
CA GLY A 101 -3.17 13.37 9.53
C GLY A 101 -2.32 14.64 9.45
N ARG A 102 -2.95 15.83 9.34
CA ARG A 102 -2.25 17.13 9.34
C ARG A 102 -1.89 17.67 10.72
N LYS A 103 -2.46 17.10 11.80
CA LYS A 103 -2.21 17.53 13.20
C LYS A 103 -1.10 16.72 13.89
N MET A 104 -0.54 15.71 13.20
CA MET A 104 0.63 14.93 13.63
C MET A 104 1.87 15.46 12.92
#